data_AF-A0A9E2RES9-F1
#
_entry.id   AF-A0A9E2RES9-F1
#
_cell.length_a   1.000
_cell.length_b   1.000
_cell.length_c   1.000
_cell.angle_alpha   90.00
_cell.angle_beta   90.00
_cell.angle_gamma   90.00
#
_symmetry.space_group_name_H-M   'P 1'
#
loop_
_entity.id
_entity.type
_entity.pdbx_description
1 polymer ?
#
loop_
_entity_poly.entity_id
_entity_poly.type
_entity_poly.pdbx_seq_one_letter_code
_entity_poly.pdbx_strand_id
1 'polypeptide(L)'
;MSLAFAIDQLYASGWEAIEPKDCQWFDDGRAFPSVHRVSEEFHIAGYTLVIKSVQLFDCYRAEWHDENGVATGAVVGSSECEAAVYALAQLRRNV
;
A
#
# COMPACT_ATOMS: atom_id res chain seq x y z
N MET A 1 -10.60 -4.35 7.53
CA MET A 1 -10.69 -4.23 6.06
C MET A 1 -10.06 -5.51 5.50
N SER A 2 -10.26 -5.89 4.25
CA SER A 2 -9.71 -7.14 3.71
C SER A 2 -8.69 -6.87 2.63
N LEU A 3 -7.68 -7.74 2.51
CA LEU A 3 -6.69 -7.66 1.43
C LEU A 3 -7.36 -7.66 0.05
N ALA A 4 -8.43 -8.44 -0.14
CA ALA A 4 -9.23 -8.43 -1.36
C ALA A 4 -9.75 -7.03 -1.72
N PHE A 5 -10.29 -6.30 -0.74
CA PHE A 5 -10.76 -4.94 -0.95
C PHE A 5 -9.60 -4.00 -1.28
N ALA A 6 -8.46 -4.11 -0.58
CA ALA A 6 -7.28 -3.30 -0.86
C ALA A 6 -6.81 -3.48 -2.32
N ILE A 7 -6.80 -4.73 -2.79
CA ILE A 7 -6.49 -5.09 -4.17
C ILE A 7 -7.52 -4.50 -5.13
N ASP A 8 -8.83 -4.62 -4.86
CA ASP A 8 -9.87 -4.00 -5.67
C ASP A 8 -9.64 -2.49 -5.85
N GLN A 9 -9.31 -1.79 -4.75
CA GLN A 9 -9.05 -0.36 -4.79
C GLN A 9 -7.78 -0.01 -5.58
N LEU A 10 -6.74 -0.85 -5.50
CA LEU A 10 -5.51 -0.71 -6.26
C LEU A 10 -5.76 -0.85 -7.76
N TYR A 11 -6.47 -1.92 -8.18
CA TYR A 11 -6.84 -2.10 -9.59
C TYR A 11 -7.75 -0.96 -10.08
N ALA A 12 -8.68 -0.49 -9.25
CA ALA A 12 -9.52 0.67 -9.57
C ALA A 12 -8.73 2.00 -9.71
N SER A 13 -7.49 2.07 -9.22
CA SER A 13 -6.57 3.19 -9.49
C SER A 13 -5.88 3.11 -10.86
N GLY A 14 -6.23 2.12 -11.68
CA GLY A 14 -5.57 1.84 -12.96
C GLY A 14 -4.18 1.23 -12.79
N TRP A 15 -3.90 0.61 -11.65
CA TRP A 15 -2.65 -0.13 -11.46
C TRP A 15 -2.68 -1.42 -12.26
N GLU A 16 -1.57 -1.70 -12.95
CA GLU A 16 -1.35 -2.94 -13.69
C GLU A 16 -0.04 -3.58 -13.24
N ALA A 17 0.00 -4.90 -13.20
CA ALA A 17 1.20 -5.67 -12.89
C ALA A 17 2.14 -5.72 -14.10
N ILE A 18 2.74 -4.58 -14.45
CA ILE A 18 3.60 -4.42 -15.64
C ILE A 18 4.91 -5.22 -15.48
N GLU A 19 5.39 -5.41 -14.24
CA GLU A 19 6.57 -6.23 -13.94
C GLU A 19 6.32 -7.15 -12.73
N PRO A 20 6.14 -8.47 -12.94
CA PRO A 20 5.73 -9.39 -11.87
C PRO A 20 6.85 -9.77 -10.88
N LYS A 21 8.08 -9.24 -11.05
CA LYS A 21 9.25 -9.68 -10.25
C LYS A 21 9.10 -9.41 -8.75
N ASP A 22 8.32 -8.40 -8.36
CA ASP A 22 8.10 -8.03 -6.96
C ASP A 22 6.62 -8.00 -6.57
N CYS A 23 5.80 -8.75 -7.33
CA CYS A 23 4.37 -8.93 -7.05
C CYS A 23 4.11 -10.28 -6.34
N GLN A 24 3.17 -10.26 -5.42
CA GLN A 24 2.55 -11.43 -4.81
C GLN A 24 1.24 -11.76 -5.54
N TRP A 25 0.78 -12.99 -5.37
CA TRP A 25 -0.46 -13.47 -5.97
C TRP A 25 -1.51 -13.66 -4.88
N PHE A 26 -2.69 -13.12 -5.13
CA PHE A 26 -3.86 -13.36 -4.29
C PHE A 26 -4.56 -14.65 -4.72
N ASP A 27 -5.36 -15.22 -3.81
CA ASP A 27 -6.00 -16.54 -4.02
C ASP A 27 -6.94 -16.60 -5.24
N ASP A 28 -7.40 -15.43 -5.72
CA ASP A 28 -8.24 -15.31 -6.92
C ASP A 28 -7.44 -15.17 -8.23
N GLY A 29 -6.10 -15.21 -8.17
CA GLY A 29 -5.21 -15.11 -9.32
C GLY A 29 -4.80 -13.68 -9.68
N ARG A 30 -5.23 -12.66 -8.94
CA ARG A 30 -4.75 -11.28 -9.14
C ARG A 30 -3.37 -11.09 -8.53
N ALA A 31 -2.54 -10.33 -9.23
CA ALA A 31 -1.24 -9.92 -8.72
C ALA A 31 -1.38 -8.63 -7.91
N PHE A 32 -0.57 -8.46 -6.87
CA PHE A 32 -0.50 -7.22 -6.10
C PHE A 32 0.96 -6.97 -5.67
N PRO A 33 1.40 -5.72 -5.50
CA PRO A 33 2.79 -5.43 -5.17
C PRO A 33 3.13 -5.88 -3.75
N SER A 34 4.35 -6.40 -3.57
CA SER A 34 4.90 -6.65 -2.24
C SER A 34 5.10 -5.34 -1.46
N VAL A 35 5.21 -5.43 -0.12
CA VAL A 35 5.45 -4.26 0.75
C VAL A 35 6.72 -3.50 0.35
N HIS A 36 7.75 -4.23 -0.11
CA HIS A 36 8.98 -3.63 -0.64
C HIS A 36 8.68 -2.78 -1.88
N ARG A 37 7.98 -3.35 -2.87
CA ARG A 37 7.62 -2.64 -4.08
C ARG A 37 6.74 -1.43 -3.81
N VAL A 38 5.78 -1.56 -2.88
CA VAL A 38 4.96 -0.42 -2.44
C VAL A 38 5.85 0.71 -1.92
N SER A 39 6.81 0.40 -1.04
CA SER A 39 7.73 1.41 -0.48
C SER A 39 8.55 2.11 -1.57
N GLU A 40 8.99 1.39 -2.61
CA GLU A 40 9.67 1.98 -3.77
C GLU A 40 8.76 2.93 -4.57
N GLU A 41 7.50 2.56 -4.81
CA GLU A 41 6.54 3.43 -5.50
C GLU A 41 6.30 4.75 -4.73
N PHE A 42 6.21 4.67 -3.40
CA PHE A 42 6.14 5.87 -2.56
C PHE A 42 7.41 6.72 -2.71
N HIS A 43 8.59 6.10 -2.69
CA HIS A 43 9.85 6.80 -2.84
C HIS A 43 9.98 7.49 -4.22
N ILE A 44 9.60 6.80 -5.29
CA ILE A 44 9.56 7.35 -6.66
C ILE A 44 8.59 8.55 -6.74
N ALA A 45 7.48 8.49 -6.01
CA ALA A 45 6.51 9.58 -5.92
C ALA A 45 6.94 10.74 -4.98
N GLY A 46 8.13 10.68 -4.37
CA GLY A 46 8.63 11.72 -3.46
C GLY A 46 8.12 11.61 -2.02
N TYR A 47 7.58 10.45 -1.64
CA TYR A 47 7.05 10.18 -0.31
C TYR A 47 7.84 9.11 0.43
N THR A 48 7.83 9.17 1.77
CA THR A 48 8.38 8.12 2.62
C THR A 48 7.26 7.37 3.32
N LEU A 49 7.09 6.07 3.00
CA LEU A 49 6.11 5.20 3.64
C LEU A 49 6.68 4.59 4.93
N VAL A 50 5.87 4.60 5.98
CA VAL A 50 6.17 3.99 7.27
C VAL A 50 4.98 3.11 7.68
N ILE A 51 5.24 1.82 7.87
CA ILE A 51 4.22 0.87 8.37
C ILE A 51 4.57 0.45 9.79
N LYS A 52 3.64 0.62 10.72
CA LYS A 52 3.80 0.27 12.13
C LYS A 52 2.69 -0.67 12.59
N SER A 53 3.05 -1.73 13.32
CA SER A 53 2.07 -2.54 14.03
C SER A 53 1.58 -1.79 15.27
N VAL A 54 0.27 -1.75 15.45
CA VAL A 54 -0.40 -1.14 16.60
C VAL A 54 -0.96 -2.28 17.44
N GLN A 55 -0.12 -2.79 18.34
CA GLN A 55 -0.41 -3.99 19.15
C GLN A 55 -1.73 -3.90 19.93
N LEU A 56 -2.11 -2.71 20.40
CA LEU A 56 -3.35 -2.51 21.14
C LEU A 56 -4.62 -2.84 20.31
N PHE A 57 -4.54 -2.71 19.00
CA PHE A 57 -5.65 -2.91 18.07
C PHE A 57 -5.43 -4.05 17.08
N ASP A 58 -4.34 -4.81 17.25
CA ASP A 58 -3.94 -5.92 16.37
C ASP A 58 -4.02 -5.56 14.87
N CYS A 59 -3.50 -4.38 14.53
CA CYS A 59 -3.57 -3.83 13.17
C CYS A 59 -2.25 -3.18 12.75
N TYR A 60 -2.14 -2.86 11.47
CA TYR A 60 -1.00 -2.17 10.88
C TYR A 60 -1.45 -0.80 10.38
N ARG A 61 -0.76 0.25 10.80
CA ARG A 61 -0.95 1.61 10.28
C ARG A 61 0.15 1.91 9.28
N ALA A 62 -0.23 2.17 8.03
CA ALA A 62 0.64 2.65 6.98
C ALA A 62 0.44 4.18 6.84
N GLU A 63 1.51 4.94 6.96
CA GLU A 63 1.50 6.42 6.92
C GLU A 63 2.62 6.90 6.02
N TRP A 64 2.38 7.93 5.22
CA TRP A 64 3.38 8.48 4.32
C TRP A 64 3.55 9.99 4.50
N HIS A 65 4.80 10.42 4.31
CA HIS A 65 5.24 11.79 4.53
C HIS A 65 5.84 12.36 3.26
N ASP A 66 5.63 13.65 3.01
CA ASP A 66 6.30 14.38 1.93
C ASP A 66 7.78 14.64 2.26
N GLU A 67 8.50 15.29 1.35
CA GLU A 67 9.92 15.65 1.52
C GLU A 67 10.18 16.56 2.73
N ASN A 68 9.17 17.28 3.23
CA ASN A 68 9.27 18.13 4.41
C ASN A 68 8.97 17.37 5.71
N GLY A 69 8.68 16.07 5.63
CA GLY A 69 8.29 15.24 6.76
C GLY A 69 6.85 15.48 7.24
N VAL A 70 6.00 16.12 6.42
CA VAL A 70 4.59 16.34 6.73
C VAL A 70 3.79 15.10 6.34
N ALA A 71 3.06 14.53 7.30
CA ALA A 71 2.18 13.40 7.06
C ALA A 71 1.09 13.80 6.05
N THR A 72 1.12 13.19 4.87
CA THR A 72 0.21 13.49 3.77
C THR A 72 -1.00 12.55 3.76
N GLY A 73 -0.84 11.35 4.33
CA GLY A 73 -1.97 10.44 4.53
C GLY A 73 -1.60 9.22 5.36
N ALA A 74 -2.63 8.51 5.82
CA ALA A 74 -2.50 7.28 6.58
C ALA A 74 -3.70 6.36 6.35
N VAL A 75 -3.44 5.05 6.39
CA VAL A 75 -4.45 3.99 6.34
C VAL A 75 -4.14 2.92 7.38
N VAL A 76 -5.14 2.09 7.70
CA VAL A 76 -4.99 0.94 8.59
C VAL A 76 -5.45 -0.34 7.90
N GLY A 77 -4.73 -1.43 8.11
CA GLY A 77 -5.05 -2.76 7.62
C GLY A 77 -4.89 -3.81 8.72
N SER A 78 -5.50 -4.99 8.53
CA SER A 78 -5.35 -6.12 9.46
C SER A 78 -4.01 -6.85 9.30
N SER A 79 -3.32 -6.63 8.18
CA SER A 79 -1.98 -7.14 7.91
C SER A 79 -1.09 -6.05 7.30
N GLU A 80 0.22 -6.26 7.36
CA GLU A 80 1.20 -5.37 6.74
C GLU A 80 0.97 -5.23 5.22
N CYS A 81 0.76 -6.35 4.52
CA CYS A 81 0.47 -6.36 3.08
C CYS A 81 -0.80 -5.59 2.75
N GLU A 82 -1.89 -5.79 3.50
CA GLU A 82 -3.14 -5.07 3.28
C GLU A 82 -2.95 -3.56 3.45
N ALA A 83 -2.31 -3.14 4.54
CA ALA A 83 -2.07 -1.72 4.80
C ALA A 83 -1.19 -1.09 3.70
N ALA A 84 -0.16 -1.79 3.23
CA ALA A 84 0.71 -1.33 2.16
C ALA A 84 -0.04 -1.18 0.82
N VAL A 85 -0.74 -2.24 0.38
CA VAL A 85 -1.48 -2.24 -0.89
C VAL A 85 -2.55 -1.16 -0.90
N TYR A 86 -3.27 -1.00 0.21
CA TYR A 86 -4.29 0.03 0.31
C TYR A 86 -3.70 1.44 0.35
N ALA A 87 -2.55 1.63 1.02
CA ALA A 87 -1.84 2.91 1.00
C ALA A 87 -1.45 3.31 -0.43
N LEU A 88 -0.92 2.36 -1.22
CA LEU A 88 -0.58 2.63 -2.62
C LEU A 88 -1.81 3.00 -3.45
N ALA A 89 -2.92 2.29 -3.26
CA ALA A 89 -4.18 2.61 -3.93
C ALA A 89 -4.65 4.05 -3.61
N GLN A 90 -4.48 4.50 -2.36
CA GLN A 90 -4.81 5.87 -1.95
C GLN A 90 -3.85 6.90 -2.54
N LEU A 91 -2.54 6.64 -2.51
CA LEU A 91 -1.55 7.52 -3.13
C LEU A 91 -1.88 7.77 -4.60
N ARG A 92 -2.13 6.70 -5.36
CA ARG A 92 -2.43 6.76 -6.80
C ARG A 92 -3.76 7.44 -7.15
N ARG A 93 -4.68 7.63 -6.19
CA ARG A 93 -5.93 8.36 -6.39
C ARG A 93 -5.82 9.85 -6.11
N ASN A 94 -4.82 10.25 -5.33
CA ASN A 94 -4.62 11.63 -4.91
C ASN A 94 -3.50 12.34 -5.70
N VAL A 95 -2.86 11.63 -6.64
CA VAL A 95 -1.88 12.14 -7.62
C VAL A 95 -2.54 12.16 -8.99
#